data_AF-A0A2D0HFE9-F1
#
_entry.id   AF-A0A2D0HFE9-F1
#
_cell.length_a   1.000
_cell.length_b   1.000
_cell.length_c   1.000
_cell.angle_alpha   90.00
_cell.angle_beta   90.00
_cell.angle_gamma   90.00
#
_symmetry.space_group_name_H-M   'P 1'
#
loop_
_entity.id
_entity.type
_entity.pdbx_description
1 polymer ?
#
loop_
_entity_poly.entity_id
_entity_poly.type
_entity_poly.pdbx_seq_one_letter_code
_entity_poly.pdbx_strand_id
1 'polypeptide(L)' 'MKTQSVIAIVTIPTVILGMLGAIWAIFYFRYTQNIQASFELFFYFFCAGLIAGIVGLIIGFLFQTIVG' A
#
# COMPACT_ATOMS: atom_id res chain seq x y z
N MET A 1 -20.20 5.41 -6.08
CA MET A 1 -19.56 4.19 -5.53
C MET A 1 -20.20 3.78 -4.21
N LYS A 2 -20.35 2.47 -3.95
CA LYS A 2 -20.73 1.96 -2.61
C LYS A 2 -19.52 2.02 -1.68
N THR A 3 -19.71 2.34 -0.40
CA THR A 3 -18.63 2.46 0.61
C THR A 3 -17.74 1.22 0.68
N GLN A 4 -18.31 0.03 0.48
CA GLN A 4 -17.55 -1.22 0.44
C GLN A 4 -16.51 -1.28 -0.69
N SER A 5 -16.78 -0.67 -1.85
CA SER A 5 -15.83 -0.61 -2.97
C SER A 5 -14.68 0.36 -2.68
N VAL A 6 -14.95 1.47 -1.99
CA VAL A 6 -13.93 2.44 -1.56
C VAL A 6 -12.93 1.77 -0.61
N ILE A 7 -13.44 1.05 0.40
CA ILE A 7 -12.61 0.34 1.37
C ILE A 7 -11.76 -0.71 0.65
N ALA A 8 -12.34 -1.52 -0.24
CA ALA A 8 -11.58 -2.52 -0.98
C ALA A 8 -10.45 -1.93 -1.82
N ILE A 9 -10.67 -0.80 -2.51
CA ILE A 9 -9.67 -0.13 -3.35
C ILE A 9 -8.44 0.31 -2.54
N VAL A 10 -8.62 0.70 -1.28
CA VAL A 10 -7.50 1.12 -0.42
C VAL A 10 -6.89 -0.07 0.32
N THR A 11 -7.72 -0.94 0.87
CA THR A 11 -7.28 -2.03 1.73
C THR A 11 -6.49 -3.07 0.95
N ILE A 12 -6.92 -3.45 -0.25
CA ILE A 12 -6.23 -4.49 -1.06
C ILE A 12 -4.76 -4.12 -1.36
N PRO A 13 -4.44 -2.97 -1.97
CA PRO A 13 -3.05 -2.61 -2.26
C PRO A 13 -2.23 -2.42 -0.99
N THR A 14 -2.82 -1.85 0.08
CA THR A 14 -2.15 -1.67 1.37
C THR A 14 -1.76 -3.01 2.00
N VAL A 15 -2.66 -4.00 1.97
CA VAL A 15 -2.39 -5.33 2.53
C VAL A 15 -1.33 -6.06 1.71
N ILE A 16 -1.44 -6.06 0.37
CA ILE A 16 -0.47 -6.73 -0.51
C ILE A 16 0.93 -6.13 -0.34
N LEU A 17 1.04 -4.81 -0.40
CA LEU A 17 2.33 -4.13 -0.26
C LEU A 17 2.86 -4.20 1.17
N GLY A 18 1.99 -4.18 2.18
CA GLY A 18 2.38 -4.42 3.57
C GLY A 18 2.97 -5.81 3.79
N MET A 19 2.36 -6.86 3.20
CA MET A 19 2.91 -8.23 3.25
C MET A 19 4.26 -8.32 2.54
N LEU A 20 4.39 -7.74 1.34
CA LEU A 20 5.67 -7.71 0.61
C LEU A 20 6.74 -6.94 1.37
N GLY A 21 6.40 -5.79 1.94
CA GLY A 21 7.28 -4.99 2.79
C GLY A 21 7.75 -5.75 4.02
N ALA A 22 6.86 -6.52 4.66
CA ALA A 22 7.21 -7.32 5.82
C ALA A 22 8.18 -8.46 5.45
N ILE A 23 7.93 -9.14 4.33
CA ILE A 23 8.83 -10.19 3.81
C ILE A 23 10.22 -9.60 3.55
N TRP A 24 10.30 -8.46 2.85
CA TRP A 24 11.57 -7.79 2.57
C TRP A 24 12.28 -7.30 3.83
N ALA A 25 11.56 -6.73 4.79
CA ALA A 25 12.12 -6.27 6.05
C ALA A 25 12.76 -7.42 6.85
N ILE A 26 12.14 -8.61 6.84
CA ILE A 26 12.69 -9.83 7.47
C ILE A 26 13.98 -10.25 6.78
N PHE A 27 14.00 -10.36 5.44
CA PHE A 27 15.22 -10.72 4.71
C PHE A 27 16.34 -9.70 4.91
N TYR A 28 16.01 -8.41 4.86
CA TYR A 28 16.97 -7.33 5.06
C TYR A 28 17.56 -7.35 6.47
N PHE A 29 16.73 -7.62 7.48
CA PHE A 29 17.18 -7.71 8.87
C PHE A 29 18.16 -8.88 9.03
N ARG A 30 17.86 -10.03 8.42
CA ARG A 30 18.74 -11.20 8.48
C ARG A 30 20.10 -10.94 7.85
N TYR A 31 20.15 -10.16 6.77
CA TYR A 31 21.40 -9.87 6.07
C TYR A 31 22.23 -8.77 6.74
N THR A 32 21.59 -7.70 7.20
CA THR A 32 22.29 -6.51 7.70
C THR A 32 22.36 -6.42 9.22
N GLN A 33 21.54 -7.19 9.94
CA GLN A 33 21.31 -7.09 11.39
C GLN A 33 20.88 -5.68 11.84
N ASN A 34 20.43 -4.85 10.90
CA ASN A 34 19.99 -3.47 11.17
C ASN A 34 18.47 -3.41 11.24
N ILE A 35 17.96 -3.37 12.48
CA ILE A 35 16.51 -3.36 12.72
C ILE A 35 15.83 -2.06 12.27
N GLN A 36 16.53 -0.92 12.38
CA GLN A 36 15.99 0.38 12.00
C GLN A 36 15.73 0.42 10.49
N ALA A 37 16.74 0.07 9.69
CA ALA A 37 16.62 0.07 8.24
C ALA A 37 15.54 -0.92 7.74
N SER A 38 15.40 -2.08 8.40
CA SER A 38 14.31 -3.03 8.11
C SER A 38 12.92 -2.46 8.38
N PHE A 39 12.73 -1.75 9.49
CA PHE A 39 11.45 -1.11 9.80
C PHE A 39 11.14 0.04 8.84
N GLU A 40 12.15 0.84 8.47
CA GLU A 40 12.00 1.88 7.45
C GLU A 40 11.56 1.27 6.11
N LEU A 41 12.17 0.16 5.70
CA LEU A 41 11.79 -0.56 4.48
C LEU A 41 10.33 -1.04 4.51
N PHE A 42 9.91 -1.64 5.62
CA PHE A 42 8.50 -2.01 5.82
C PHE A 42 7.57 -0.80 5.70
N PHE A 43 7.90 0.29 6.37
CA PHE A 43 7.11 1.53 6.33
C PHE A 43 7.02 2.11 4.93
N TYR A 44 8.09 2.08 4.14
CA TYR A 44 8.06 2.57 2.76
C TYR A 44 7.06 1.78 1.90
N PHE A 45 7.08 0.45 1.98
CA PHE A 45 6.14 -0.40 1.24
C PHE A 45 4.69 -0.19 1.72
N PHE A 46 4.48 -0.08 3.03
CA PHE A 46 3.16 0.19 3.58
C PHE A 46 2.60 1.55 3.10
N CYS A 47 3.39 2.61 3.19
CA CYS A 47 3.04 3.94 2.69
C CYS A 47 2.78 3.94 1.18
N ALA A 48 3.59 3.22 0.40
CA ALA A 48 3.37 3.08 -1.04
C ALA A 48 2.00 2.45 -1.34
N GLY A 49 1.59 1.44 -0.56
CA GLY A 49 0.27 0.82 -0.71
C GLY A 49 -0.90 1.75 -0.36
N LEU A 50 -0.76 2.55 0.70
CA LEU A 50 -1.75 3.58 1.02
C LEU A 50 -1.87 4.62 -0.09
N ILE A 51 -0.73 5.14 -0.58
CA ILE A 51 -0.73 6.13 -1.66
C ILE A 51 -1.36 5.55 -2.93
N ALA A 52 -1.01 4.32 -3.30
CA ALA A 52 -1.60 3.64 -4.46
C ALA A 52 -3.13 3.51 -4.32
N GLY A 53 -3.62 3.14 -3.13
CA GLY A 53 -5.04 3.08 -2.83
C GLY A 53 -5.76 4.44 -2.96
N ILE A 54 -5.15 5.51 -2.41
CA ILE A 54 -5.71 6.87 -2.49
C ILE A 54 -5.73 7.36 -3.94
N VAL A 55 -4.65 7.17 -4.70
CA VAL A 55 -4.57 7.55 -6.11
C VAL A 55 -5.59 6.78 -6.94
N GLY A 56 -5.72 5.48 -6.72
CA GLY A 56 -6.74 4.65 -7.37
C GLY A 56 -8.16 5.15 -7.10
N LEU A 57 -8.44 5.59 -5.86
CA LEU A 57 -9.71 6.23 -5.51
C LEU A 57 -9.95 7.53 -6.29
N ILE A 58 -8.97 8.43 -6.32
CA ILE A 58 -9.07 9.72 -7.02
C ILE A 58 -9.35 9.49 -8.51
N ILE A 59 -8.59 8.60 -9.15
CA ILE A 59 -8.78 8.24 -10.57
C ILE A 59 -10.17 7.64 -10.79
N GLY A 60 -10.60 6.72 -9.93
CA GLY A 60 -11.93 6.10 -10.02
C GLY A 60 -13.07 7.13 -9.94
N PHE A 61 -12.96 8.11 -9.04
CA PHE A 61 -13.92 9.21 -8.95
C PHE A 61 -13.90 10.10 -10.19
N LEU A 62 -12.73 10.53 -10.65
CA LEU A 62 -12.59 11.36 -11.85
C LEU A 62 -13.20 10.68 -13.08
N PHE A 63 -12.94 9.38 -13.26
CA PHE A 63 -13.50 8.62 -14.36
C PHE A 63 -15.03 8.52 -14.28
N GLN A 64 -15.57 8.30 -13.07
CA GLN A 64 -17.03 8.31 -12.85
C GLN A 64 -17.65 9.67 -13.20
N THR A 65 -16.99 10.78 -12.88
CA THR A 65 -17.48 12.14 -13.18
C THR A 65 -17.38 12.51 -14.66
N ILE A 66 -16.41 11.95 -15.39
CA ILE A 66 -16.20 12.28 -16.81
C ILE A 66 -17.07 11.41 -17.74
N VAL A 67 -17.25 10.13 -17.40
CA VAL A 67 -17.88 9.12 -18.29
C VAL A 67 -19.32 8.81 -17.89
N GLY A 68 -19.69 8.99 -16.62
CA GLY A 68 -21.04 8.81 -16.09
C GLY A 68 -21.83 10.11 -16.07
#